data_AF-A0A8T5GKY6-F1
#
_entry.id   AF-A0A8T5GKY6-F1
#
_cell.length_a   1.000
_cell.length_b   1.000
_cell.length_c   1.000
_cell.angle_alpha   90.00
_cell.angle_beta   90.00
_cell.angle_gamma   90.00
#
_symmetry.space_group_name_H-M   'P 1'
#
loop_
_entity.id
_entity.type
_entity.pdbx_description
1 polymer ?
#
loop_
_entity_poly.entity_id
_entity_poly.type
_entity_poly.pdbx_seq_one_letter_code
_entity_poly.pdbx_strand_id
1 'polypeptide(L)'
;MTESREAGSFFKKWAMRQYWRMQQSQAVVSLLLWGTTITLLVWPLIEWRFAAGCTGGSCFSNEFLGISSTYFALAGIFFTVMFAVLTIGFLYDQVFSLWTEWRSVDMERNPFATYALAPIWVMTIALQAEVLKRTSPDDEAMVKQADWCLNWCETYTEGEMFARAVQRWDKDMGETPTFWFTSDEAMDRARQTSFEDDS
;
A
#
# COMPACT_ATOMS: atom_id res chain seq x y z
N MET A 1 36.51 -2.88 9.35
CA MET A 1 35.44 -1.91 9.72
C MET A 1 34.24 -1.93 8.76
N THR A 2 34.23 -2.78 7.73
CA THR A 2 33.14 -2.92 6.75
C THR A 2 32.10 -3.99 7.13
N GLU A 3 32.51 -5.06 7.82
CA GLU A 3 31.59 -6.13 8.30
C GLU A 3 30.49 -5.65 9.24
N SER A 4 30.78 -4.70 10.13
CA SER A 4 29.78 -4.17 11.08
C SER A 4 28.68 -3.36 10.39
N ARG A 5 28.97 -2.77 9.22
CA ARG A 5 28.02 -1.96 8.45
C ARG A 5 27.06 -2.84 7.64
N GLU A 6 27.53 -3.98 7.12
CA GLU A 6 26.68 -5.00 6.49
C GLU A 6 25.79 -5.72 7.51
N ALA A 7 26.32 -6.11 8.67
CA ALA A 7 25.54 -6.75 9.73
C ALA A 7 24.41 -5.83 10.25
N GLY A 8 24.68 -4.52 10.39
CA GLY A 8 23.67 -3.51 10.71
C GLY A 8 22.59 -3.36 9.63
N SER A 9 22.98 -3.42 8.35
CA SER A 9 22.04 -3.42 7.22
C SER A 9 21.18 -4.68 7.16
N PHE A 10 21.75 -5.85 7.46
CA PHE A 10 21.02 -7.11 7.50
C PHE A 10 20.01 -7.16 8.65
N PHE A 11 20.41 -6.76 9.86
CA PHE A 11 19.51 -6.66 11.01
C PHE A 11 18.38 -5.64 10.76
N LYS A 12 18.72 -4.46 10.22
CA LYS A 12 17.73 -3.44 9.85
C LYS A 12 16.75 -3.99 8.81
N LYS A 13 17.22 -4.66 7.76
CA LYS A 13 16.37 -5.30 6.75
C LYS A 13 15.47 -6.39 7.35
N TRP A 14 16.00 -7.22 8.25
CA TRP A 14 15.23 -8.24 8.94
C TRP A 14 14.15 -7.63 9.85
N ALA A 15 14.50 -6.61 10.63
CA ALA A 15 13.57 -5.90 11.51
C ALA A 15 12.46 -5.21 10.70
N MET A 16 12.82 -4.52 9.61
CA MET A 16 11.85 -3.91 8.70
C MET A 16 10.94 -4.95 8.05
N ARG A 17 11.44 -6.15 7.76
CA ARG A 17 10.62 -7.26 7.25
C ARG A 17 9.63 -7.77 8.30
N GLN A 18 10.01 -7.85 9.58
CA GLN A 18 9.06 -8.21 10.64
C GLN A 18 8.03 -7.12 10.88
N TYR A 19 8.45 -5.85 10.88
CA TYR A 19 7.56 -4.70 10.98
C TYR A 19 6.52 -4.70 9.85
N TRP A 20 6.96 -4.93 8.61
CA TRP A 20 6.07 -5.05 7.46
C TRP A 20 5.06 -6.19 7.63
N ARG A 21 5.48 -7.36 8.14
CA ARG A 21 4.57 -8.48 8.43
C ARG A 21 3.54 -8.12 9.51
N MET A 22 3.94 -7.40 10.55
CA MET A 22 3.01 -6.90 11.58
C MET A 22 1.96 -5.97 10.97
N GLN A 23 2.38 -5.05 10.09
CA GLN A 23 1.48 -4.11 9.42
C GLN A 23 0.43 -4.82 8.56
N GLN A 24 0.81 -5.89 7.84
CA GLN A 24 -0.15 -6.69 7.06
C GLN A 24 -1.20 -7.40 7.95
N SER A 25 -0.82 -7.81 9.16
CA SER A 25 -1.74 -8.44 10.12
C SER A 25 -2.57 -7.45 10.94
N GLN A 26 -2.30 -6.14 10.82
CA GLN A 26 -2.88 -5.12 11.69
C GLN A 26 -4.41 -5.14 11.71
N ALA A 27 -5.05 -5.28 10.54
CA ALA A 27 -6.51 -5.28 10.43
C ALA A 27 -7.15 -6.50 11.12
N VAL A 28 -6.52 -7.68 11.02
CA VAL A 28 -7.03 -8.90 11.65
C VAL A 28 -6.82 -8.85 13.16
N VAL A 29 -5.63 -8.44 13.60
CA VAL A 29 -5.31 -8.32 15.02
C VAL A 29 -6.18 -7.26 15.69
N SER A 30 -6.39 -6.11 15.04
CA SER A 30 -7.23 -5.05 15.59
C SER A 30 -8.70 -5.47 15.70
N LEU A 31 -9.25 -6.16 14.69
CA LEU A 31 -10.61 -6.69 14.74
C LEU A 31 -10.78 -7.67 15.91
N LEU A 32 -9.87 -8.63 16.06
CA LEU A 32 -9.92 -9.61 17.13
C LEU A 32 -9.76 -8.95 18.51
N LEU A 33 -8.79 -8.05 18.64
CA LEU A 33 -8.53 -7.34 19.89
C LEU A 33 -9.73 -6.49 20.30
N TRP A 34 -10.25 -5.65 19.40
CA TRP A 34 -11.38 -4.77 19.73
C TRP A 34 -12.67 -5.57 19.91
N GLY A 35 -12.92 -6.58 19.08
CA GLY A 35 -14.09 -7.45 19.21
C GLY A 35 -14.11 -8.19 20.54
N THR A 36 -12.99 -8.78 20.96
CA THR A 36 -12.87 -9.45 22.25
C THR A 36 -12.92 -8.47 23.42
N THR A 37 -12.24 -7.32 23.32
CA THR A 37 -12.25 -6.29 24.38
C THR A 37 -13.66 -5.75 24.62
N ILE A 38 -14.39 -5.39 23.57
CA ILE A 38 -15.78 -4.93 23.69
C ILE A 38 -16.65 -6.03 24.28
N THR A 39 -16.47 -7.29 23.83
CA THR A 39 -17.23 -8.43 24.38
C THR A 39 -17.02 -8.59 25.88
N LEU A 40 -15.76 -8.52 26.34
CA LEU A 40 -15.42 -8.66 27.76
C LEU A 40 -15.84 -7.45 28.60
N LEU A 41 -15.89 -6.24 28.02
CA LEU A 41 -16.38 -5.04 28.70
C LEU A 41 -17.92 -5.02 28.80
N VAL A 42 -18.62 -5.56 27.81
CA VAL A 42 -20.09 -5.61 27.78
C VAL A 42 -20.63 -6.72 28.67
N TRP A 43 -19.94 -7.85 28.78
CA TRP A 43 -20.38 -8.99 29.61
C TRP A 43 -20.80 -8.61 31.04
N PRO A 44 -19.98 -7.93 31.87
CA PRO A 44 -20.37 -7.58 33.23
C PRO A 44 -21.58 -6.64 33.30
N LEU A 45 -21.90 -5.90 32.23
CA LEU A 45 -23.07 -5.04 32.17
C LEU A 45 -24.38 -5.82 31.93
N ILE A 46 -24.29 -7.04 31.40
CA ILE A 46 -25.45 -7.84 31.00
C ILE A 46 -25.54 -9.20 31.72
N GLU A 47 -24.51 -9.60 32.47
CA GLU A 47 -24.44 -10.91 33.15
C GLU A 47 -25.63 -11.15 34.08
N TRP A 48 -26.19 -10.09 34.67
CA TRP A 48 -27.37 -10.14 35.54
C TRP A 48 -28.60 -10.73 34.85
N ARG A 49 -28.72 -10.62 33.51
CA ARG A 49 -29.82 -11.21 32.74
C ARG A 49 -29.74 -12.73 32.63
N PHE A 50 -28.58 -13.30 32.91
CA PHE A 50 -28.31 -14.73 32.89
C PHE A 50 -28.20 -15.32 34.30
N ALA A 51 -28.28 -14.50 35.35
CA ALA A 51 -28.18 -14.94 36.73
C ALA A 51 -29.47 -15.64 37.22
N ALA A 52 -29.31 -16.64 38.10
CA ALA A 52 -30.43 -17.39 38.71
C ALA A 52 -31.44 -16.53 39.49
N GLY A 53 -31.05 -15.32 39.92
CA GLY A 53 -31.90 -14.38 40.67
C GLY A 53 -32.65 -13.36 39.81
N CYS A 54 -32.62 -13.48 38.47
CA CYS A 54 -33.26 -12.54 37.58
C CYS A 54 -34.80 -12.71 37.63
N THR A 55 -35.50 -11.71 38.16
CA THR A 55 -36.97 -11.69 38.36
C THR A 55 -37.72 -10.72 37.44
N GLY A 56 -37.04 -10.11 36.47
CA GLY A 56 -37.62 -9.15 35.50
C GLY A 56 -37.96 -9.76 34.13
N GLY A 57 -38.76 -9.06 33.32
CA GLY A 57 -39.40 -9.62 32.10
C GLY A 57 -38.50 -10.07 30.94
N SER A 58 -37.17 -9.95 31.01
CA SER A 58 -36.24 -10.40 29.95
C SER A 58 -35.02 -11.13 30.53
N CYS A 59 -35.27 -12.19 31.29
CA CYS A 59 -34.26 -13.10 31.82
C CYS A 59 -34.05 -14.31 30.88
N PHE A 60 -32.81 -14.78 30.77
CA PHE A 60 -32.44 -15.96 29.99
C PHE A 60 -32.17 -17.15 30.92
N SER A 61 -32.34 -18.38 30.42
CA SER A 61 -32.03 -19.58 31.22
C SER A 61 -30.53 -19.65 31.52
N ASN A 62 -30.17 -20.10 32.73
CA ASN A 62 -28.77 -20.34 33.13
C ASN A 62 -28.07 -21.37 32.24
N GLU A 63 -28.82 -22.37 31.79
CA GLU A 63 -28.35 -23.43 30.93
C GLU A 63 -29.16 -23.47 29.64
N PHE A 64 -28.46 -23.70 28.53
CA PHE A 64 -29.05 -23.95 27.23
C PHE A 64 -28.31 -25.13 26.61
N LEU A 65 -29.02 -26.22 26.31
CA LEU A 65 -28.45 -27.45 25.74
C LEU A 65 -27.31 -28.05 26.59
N GLY A 66 -27.39 -27.96 27.92
CA GLY A 66 -26.37 -28.50 28.84
C GLY A 66 -25.06 -27.70 28.90
N ILE A 67 -25.00 -26.54 28.22
CA ILE A 67 -23.89 -25.59 28.28
C ILE A 67 -24.38 -24.32 29.00
N SER A 68 -23.51 -23.71 29.79
CA SER A 68 -23.80 -22.43 30.44
C SER A 68 -24.15 -21.37 29.39
N SER A 69 -25.26 -20.68 29.59
CA SER A 69 -25.74 -19.62 28.67
C SER A 69 -24.75 -18.46 28.54
N THR A 70 -23.77 -18.34 29.44
CA THR A 70 -22.67 -17.38 29.37
C THR A 70 -21.87 -17.52 28.07
N TYR A 71 -21.55 -18.74 27.62
CA TYR A 71 -20.75 -18.93 26.41
C TYR A 71 -21.51 -18.50 25.15
N PHE A 72 -22.81 -18.80 25.08
CA PHE A 72 -23.66 -18.35 23.98
C PHE A 72 -23.85 -16.84 23.97
N ALA A 73 -23.97 -16.22 25.13
CA ALA A 73 -24.09 -14.78 25.24
C ALA A 73 -22.79 -14.07 24.83
N LEU A 74 -21.63 -14.55 25.26
CA LEU A 74 -20.33 -14.03 24.82
C LEU A 74 -20.14 -14.17 23.31
N ALA A 75 -20.47 -15.34 22.74
CA ALA A 75 -20.43 -15.55 21.29
C ALA A 75 -21.40 -14.60 20.57
N GLY A 76 -22.60 -14.42 21.09
CA GLY A 76 -23.61 -13.51 20.56
C GLY A 76 -23.12 -12.07 20.48
N ILE A 77 -22.57 -11.53 21.58
CA ILE A 77 -22.01 -10.18 21.61
C ILE A 77 -20.89 -10.04 20.58
N PHE A 78 -19.97 -11.01 20.53
CA PHE A 78 -18.85 -10.99 19.59
C PHE A 78 -19.35 -10.93 18.13
N PHE A 79 -20.30 -11.79 17.76
CA PHE A 79 -20.87 -11.77 16.42
C PHE A 79 -21.65 -10.49 16.14
N THR A 80 -22.40 -9.94 17.09
CA THR A 80 -23.10 -8.65 16.92
C THR A 80 -22.11 -7.52 16.63
N VAL A 81 -21.01 -7.44 17.39
CA VAL A 81 -19.96 -6.44 17.16
C VAL A 81 -19.33 -6.64 15.78
N MET A 82 -19.00 -7.88 15.41
CA MET A 82 -18.45 -8.21 14.09
C MET A 82 -19.39 -7.78 12.96
N PHE A 83 -20.69 -8.10 13.04
CA PHE A 83 -21.68 -7.71 12.04
C PHE A 83 -21.89 -6.20 11.97
N ALA A 84 -21.87 -5.50 13.11
CA ALA A 84 -21.95 -4.04 13.12
C ALA A 84 -20.76 -3.39 12.40
N VAL A 85 -19.53 -3.86 12.67
CA VAL A 85 -18.32 -3.40 11.98
C VAL A 85 -18.40 -3.69 10.48
N LEU A 86 -18.83 -4.89 10.10
CA LEU A 86 -19.01 -5.25 8.68
C LEU A 86 -20.07 -4.39 7.99
N THR A 87 -21.16 -4.07 8.69
CA THR A 87 -22.22 -3.21 8.14
C THR A 87 -21.72 -1.79 7.91
N ILE A 88 -20.96 -1.23 8.86
CA ILE A 88 -20.32 0.08 8.66
C ILE A 88 -19.37 0.04 7.46
N GLY A 89 -18.54 -1.00 7.34
CA GLY A 89 -17.65 -1.19 6.19
C GLY A 89 -18.40 -1.29 4.87
N PHE A 90 -19.50 -2.06 4.84
CA PHE A 90 -20.36 -2.20 3.67
C PHE A 90 -21.01 -0.86 3.26
N LEU A 91 -21.51 -0.09 4.23
CA LEU A 91 -22.07 1.23 3.95
C LEU A 91 -21.00 2.19 3.42
N TYR A 92 -19.80 2.18 4.00
CA TYR A 92 -18.67 3.00 3.56
C TYR A 92 -18.26 2.70 2.10
N ASP A 93 -18.21 1.41 1.74
CA ASP A 93 -17.82 0.94 0.41
C ASP A 93 -18.94 1.07 -0.62
N GLN A 94 -20.09 0.41 -0.40
CA GLN A 94 -21.12 0.26 -1.44
C GLN A 94 -22.13 1.42 -1.48
N VAL A 95 -22.50 1.98 -0.32
CA VAL A 95 -23.56 3.00 -0.26
C VAL A 95 -22.99 4.40 -0.46
N PHE A 96 -21.92 4.73 0.26
CA PHE A 96 -21.31 6.05 0.16
C PHE A 96 -20.15 6.12 -0.83
N SER A 97 -19.59 4.99 -1.27
CA SER A 97 -18.44 4.94 -2.19
C SER A 97 -17.28 5.84 -1.74
N LEU A 98 -17.13 6.06 -0.43
CA LEU A 98 -16.14 6.99 0.14
C LEU A 98 -14.71 6.53 -0.10
N TRP A 99 -14.50 5.23 -0.26
CA TRP A 99 -13.21 4.68 -0.66
C TRP A 99 -12.76 5.22 -2.02
N THR A 100 -13.67 5.40 -2.98
CA THR A 100 -13.36 5.92 -4.32
C THR A 100 -12.86 7.36 -4.24
N GLU A 101 -13.57 8.20 -3.49
CA GLU A 101 -13.18 9.61 -3.27
C GLU A 101 -11.88 9.72 -2.45
N TRP A 102 -11.67 8.83 -1.49
CA TRP A 102 -10.40 8.79 -0.77
C TRP A 102 -9.23 8.40 -1.71
N ARG A 103 -9.45 7.44 -2.62
CA ARG A 103 -8.47 7.03 -3.63
C ARG A 103 -8.22 8.09 -4.69
N SER A 104 -9.23 8.87 -5.08
CA SER A 104 -9.04 9.99 -6.02
C SER A 104 -8.14 11.04 -5.40
N VAL A 105 -8.40 11.44 -4.14
CA VAL A 105 -7.54 12.39 -3.41
C VAL A 105 -6.11 11.85 -3.24
N ASP A 106 -5.95 10.55 -2.96
CA ASP A 106 -4.64 9.90 -2.89
C ASP A 106 -3.89 9.95 -4.23
N MET A 107 -4.57 9.68 -5.35
CA MET A 107 -3.98 9.79 -6.69
C MET A 107 -3.67 11.23 -7.08
N GLU A 108 -4.55 12.18 -6.78
CA GLU A 108 -4.34 13.60 -7.08
C GLU A 108 -3.13 14.16 -6.34
N ARG A 109 -2.91 13.71 -5.10
CA ARG A 109 -1.74 14.10 -4.30
C ARG A 109 -0.48 13.34 -4.67
N ASN A 110 -0.59 12.19 -5.32
CA ASN A 110 0.55 11.43 -5.77
C ASN A 110 1.11 12.06 -7.06
N PRO A 111 2.30 12.70 -7.01
CA PRO A 111 2.89 13.33 -8.18
C PRO A 111 3.08 12.33 -9.32
N PHE A 112 3.38 11.06 -9.02
CA PHE A 112 3.63 10.01 -10.02
C PHE A 112 2.37 9.47 -10.70
N ALA A 113 1.19 9.82 -10.19
CA ALA A 113 -0.09 9.49 -10.81
C ALA A 113 -0.64 10.64 -11.68
N THR A 114 -0.15 11.88 -11.47
CA THR A 114 -0.71 13.09 -12.08
C THR A 114 0.25 13.75 -13.07
N TYR A 115 1.51 13.99 -12.70
CA TYR A 115 2.41 14.82 -13.52
C TYR A 115 3.89 14.40 -13.50
N ALA A 116 4.30 13.42 -12.69
CA ALA A 116 5.65 12.87 -12.64
C ALA A 116 5.68 11.46 -13.25
N LEU A 117 6.74 11.13 -13.99
CA LEU A 117 6.90 9.81 -14.58
C LEU A 117 7.93 9.00 -13.79
N ALA A 118 7.52 7.82 -13.28
CA ALA A 118 8.45 6.96 -12.56
C ALA A 118 9.45 6.31 -13.55
N PRO A 119 10.72 6.08 -13.16
CA PRO A 119 11.76 5.61 -14.08
C PRO A 119 11.40 4.32 -14.84
N ILE A 120 10.71 3.37 -14.20
CA ILE A 120 10.27 2.13 -14.87
C ILE A 120 9.24 2.38 -15.98
N TRP A 121 8.38 3.37 -15.80
CA TRP A 121 7.40 3.78 -16.80
C TRP A 121 8.07 4.54 -17.94
N VAL A 122 9.05 5.40 -17.65
CA VAL A 122 9.89 6.07 -18.67
C VAL A 122 10.49 5.03 -19.62
N MET A 123 11.17 4.01 -19.06
CA MET A 123 11.82 2.97 -19.87
C MET A 123 10.82 2.19 -20.73
N THR A 124 9.66 1.85 -20.16
CA THR A 124 8.63 1.07 -20.86
C THR A 124 8.01 1.87 -22.01
N ILE A 125 7.67 3.14 -21.77
CA ILE A 125 7.06 4.01 -22.77
C ILE A 125 8.06 4.34 -23.88
N ALA A 126 9.32 4.63 -23.55
CA ALA A 126 10.36 4.89 -24.53
C ALA A 126 10.60 3.68 -25.44
N LEU A 127 10.65 2.46 -24.88
CA LEU A 127 10.77 1.23 -25.68
C LEU A 127 9.56 1.05 -26.61
N GLN A 128 8.35 1.26 -26.10
CA GLN A 128 7.13 1.13 -26.90
C GLN A 128 7.05 2.15 -28.03
N ALA A 129 7.39 3.42 -27.75
CA ALA A 129 7.43 4.48 -28.75
C ALA A 129 8.45 4.18 -29.86
N GLU A 130 9.64 3.73 -29.48
CA GLU A 130 10.68 3.35 -30.46
C GLU A 130 10.26 2.15 -31.31
N VAL A 131 9.60 1.15 -30.70
CA VAL A 131 9.05 0.01 -31.45
C VAL A 131 8.00 0.47 -32.44
N LEU A 132 7.04 1.31 -32.02
CA LEU A 132 5.99 1.85 -32.89
C LEU A 132 6.57 2.62 -34.08
N LYS A 133 7.57 3.47 -33.82
CA LYS A 133 8.28 4.23 -34.85
C LYS A 133 8.94 3.32 -35.89
N ARG A 134 9.55 2.22 -35.44
CA ARG A 134 10.23 1.26 -36.33
C ARG A 134 9.27 0.35 -37.10
N THR A 135 8.12 0.00 -36.51
CA THR A 135 7.14 -0.89 -37.15
C THR A 135 6.22 -0.17 -38.13
N SER A 136 6.07 1.14 -37.99
CA SER A 136 5.16 1.95 -38.82
C SER A 136 5.89 3.11 -39.52
N PRO A 137 6.97 2.85 -40.28
CA PRO A 137 7.78 3.92 -40.88
C PRO A 137 7.02 4.71 -41.96
N ASP A 138 6.02 4.10 -42.59
CA ASP A 138 5.22 4.72 -43.66
C ASP A 138 4.06 5.59 -43.13
N ASP A 139 3.84 5.60 -41.80
CA ASP A 139 2.81 6.42 -41.15
C ASP A 139 3.46 7.62 -40.46
N GLU A 140 3.55 8.75 -41.19
CA GLU A 140 4.13 10.00 -40.69
C GLU A 140 3.46 10.50 -39.40
N ALA A 141 2.15 10.27 -39.24
CA ALA A 141 1.43 10.70 -38.04
C ALA A 141 1.84 9.86 -36.82
N MET A 142 1.96 8.55 -36.99
CA MET A 142 2.45 7.65 -35.94
C MET A 142 3.88 7.97 -35.54
N VAL A 143 4.77 8.18 -36.52
CA VAL A 143 6.17 8.55 -36.25
C VAL A 143 6.25 9.85 -35.46
N LYS A 144 5.47 10.87 -35.83
CA LYS A 144 5.44 12.15 -35.11
C LYS A 144 4.93 12.01 -33.67
N GLN A 145 3.95 11.14 -33.43
CA GLN A 145 3.46 10.85 -32.07
C GLN A 145 4.51 10.11 -31.24
N ALA A 146 5.17 9.11 -31.83
CA ALA A 146 6.25 8.38 -31.18
C ALA A 146 7.42 9.31 -30.81
N ASP A 147 7.82 10.21 -31.71
CA ASP A 147 8.85 11.22 -31.45
C ASP A 147 8.47 12.17 -30.33
N TRP A 148 7.20 12.59 -30.26
CA TRP A 148 6.72 13.39 -29.14
C TRP A 148 6.81 12.63 -27.81
N CYS A 149 6.43 11.35 -27.78
CA CYS A 149 6.56 10.50 -26.60
C CYS A 149 8.02 10.31 -26.17
N LEU A 150 8.96 10.17 -27.11
CA LEU A 150 10.39 10.05 -26.82
C LEU A 150 10.94 11.35 -26.22
N ASN A 151 10.61 12.52 -26.79
CA ASN A 151 11.00 13.82 -26.23
C ASN A 151 10.40 14.05 -24.83
N TRP A 152 9.17 13.59 -24.61
CA TRP A 152 8.56 13.61 -23.28
C TRP A 152 9.35 12.73 -22.31
N CYS A 153 9.69 11.49 -22.69
CA CYS A 153 10.53 10.62 -21.87
C CYS A 153 11.89 11.25 -21.54
N GLU A 154 12.56 11.84 -22.53
CA GLU A 154 13.84 12.55 -22.36
C GLU A 154 13.74 13.62 -21.26
N THR A 155 12.71 14.47 -21.34
CA THR A 155 12.51 15.56 -20.36
C THR A 155 12.38 15.02 -18.93
N TYR A 156 11.71 13.88 -18.73
CA TYR A 156 11.54 13.27 -17.41
C TYR A 156 12.78 12.50 -16.91
N THR A 157 13.76 12.23 -17.77
CA THR A 157 15.05 11.66 -17.35
C THR A 157 15.91 12.66 -16.57
N GLU A 158 15.61 13.96 -16.66
CA GLU A 158 16.28 15.00 -15.88
C GLU A 158 15.76 15.13 -14.44
N GLY A 159 14.70 14.38 -14.10
CA GLY A 159 14.09 14.41 -12.77
C GLY A 159 14.89 13.65 -11.70
N GLU A 160 14.73 14.09 -10.45
CA GLU A 160 15.41 13.53 -9.28
C GLU A 160 15.25 12.00 -9.16
N MET A 161 14.04 11.49 -9.43
CA MET A 161 13.76 10.05 -9.32
C MET A 161 14.50 9.22 -10.36
N PHE A 162 14.73 9.77 -11.55
CA PHE A 162 15.53 9.10 -12.58
C PHE A 162 17.00 9.09 -12.16
N ALA A 163 17.50 10.20 -11.62
CA ALA A 163 18.85 10.26 -11.05
C ALA A 163 19.07 9.23 -9.93
N ARG A 164 18.12 9.12 -8.98
CA ARG A 164 18.15 8.08 -7.93
C ARG A 164 18.17 6.66 -8.52
N ALA A 165 17.41 6.42 -9.59
CA ALA A 165 17.39 5.13 -10.27
C ALA A 165 18.73 4.82 -10.98
N VAL A 166 19.29 5.76 -11.73
CA VAL A 166 20.60 5.61 -12.41
C VAL A 166 21.71 5.30 -11.41
N GLN A 167 21.82 6.06 -10.31
CA GLN A 167 22.83 5.80 -9.29
C GLN A 167 22.66 4.41 -8.64
N ARG A 168 21.42 3.95 -8.49
CA ARG A 168 21.12 2.62 -7.97
C ARG A 168 21.50 1.53 -8.97
N TRP A 169 21.20 1.73 -10.26
CA TRP A 169 21.56 0.82 -11.33
C TRP A 169 23.08 0.72 -11.49
N ASP A 170 23.79 1.85 -11.44
CA ASP A 170 25.25 1.93 -11.48
C ASP A 170 25.89 1.10 -10.36
N LYS A 171 25.33 1.18 -9.16
CA LYS A 171 25.80 0.43 -7.99
C LYS A 171 25.55 -1.08 -8.12
N ASP A 172 24.39 -1.47 -8.64
CA ASP A 172 23.96 -2.87 -8.66
C ASP A 172 24.47 -3.63 -9.90
N MET A 173 24.67 -2.96 -11.03
CA MET A 173 24.97 -3.58 -12.34
C MET A 173 26.24 -3.04 -13.02
N GLY A 174 26.91 -2.05 -12.45
CA GLY A 174 27.96 -1.28 -13.13
C GLY A 174 27.36 -0.12 -13.96
N GLU A 175 28.22 0.69 -14.56
CA GLU A 175 27.81 1.93 -15.24
C GLU A 175 26.69 1.71 -16.26
N THR A 176 25.55 2.35 -15.99
CA THR A 176 24.34 2.27 -16.82
C THR A 176 24.64 2.89 -18.17
N PRO A 177 24.32 2.22 -19.29
CA PRO A 177 24.54 2.79 -20.61
C PRO A 177 23.63 4.01 -20.83
N THR A 178 24.08 4.93 -21.68
CA THR A 178 23.22 6.00 -22.17
C THR A 178 22.14 5.40 -23.06
N PHE A 179 20.87 5.66 -22.73
CA PHE A 179 19.74 5.19 -23.51
C PHE A 179 19.52 6.05 -24.76
N TRP A 180 18.97 5.48 -25.83
CA TRP A 180 18.81 6.16 -27.14
C TRP A 180 17.87 7.37 -27.12
N PHE A 181 17.05 7.50 -26.07
CA PHE A 181 16.08 8.59 -25.88
C PHE A 181 16.58 9.64 -24.87
N THR A 182 17.83 9.54 -24.42
CA THR A 182 18.48 10.52 -23.54
C THR A 182 19.89 10.83 -24.04
N SER A 183 20.55 11.79 -23.42
CA SER A 183 21.90 12.23 -23.79
C SER A 183 22.94 11.80 -22.75
N ASP A 184 24.20 11.67 -23.18
CA ASP A 184 25.33 11.39 -22.27
C ASP A 184 25.40 12.45 -21.16
N GLU A 185 25.17 13.72 -21.52
CA GLU A 185 25.16 14.83 -20.57
C GLU A 185 24.06 14.68 -19.51
N ALA A 186 22.86 14.24 -19.90
CA ALA A 186 21.75 14.02 -18.96
C ALA A 186 22.05 12.85 -18.00
N MET A 187 22.65 11.77 -18.51
CA MET A 187 23.08 10.64 -17.68
C MET A 187 24.20 11.02 -16.71
N ASP A 188 25.16 11.82 -17.14
CA ASP A 188 26.22 12.33 -16.26
C ASP A 188 25.68 13.27 -15.19
N ARG A 189 24.73 14.15 -15.53
CA ARG A 189 24.02 14.98 -14.54
C ARG A 189 23.28 14.12 -13.52
N ALA A 190 22.58 13.09 -13.96
CA ALA A 190 21.88 12.15 -13.08
C ALA A 190 22.82 11.45 -12.09
N ARG A 191 24.02 11.06 -12.52
CA ARG A 191 25.07 10.47 -11.66
C ARG A 191 25.64 11.45 -10.64
N GLN A 192 25.81 12.71 -11.03
CA GLN A 192 26.41 13.75 -10.19
C GLN A 192 25.42 14.42 -9.23
N THR A 193 24.12 14.16 -9.38
CA THR A 193 23.09 14.77 -8.54
C THR A 193 23.22 14.29 -7.10
N SER A 194 23.44 15.21 -6.17
CA SER A 194 23.46 14.94 -4.73
C SER A 194 22.06 15.14 -4.13
N PHE A 195 21.57 14.19 -3.34
CA PHE A 195 20.29 14.31 -2.65
C PHE A 195 20.52 14.71 -1.18
N GLU A 196 19.73 15.68 -0.67
CA GLU A 196 19.87 16.18 0.70
C GLU A 196 19.63 15.10 1.79
N ASP A 197 18.89 14.04 1.45
CA ASP A 197 18.53 12.93 2.36
C ASP A 197 19.66 11.91 2.61
N ASP A 198 20.80 12.01 1.92
CA ASP A 198 21.93 11.08 2.06
C ASP A 198 23.03 11.57 3.05
N SER A 199 22.70 12.58 3.89
CA SER A 199 23.57 13.11 4.97
C SER A 199 23.24 12.60 6.38
#